data_AF-A0A2A8S8E9-F1
#
_entry.id   AF-A0A2A8S8E9-F1
#
_cell.length_a   1.000
_cell.length_b   1.000
_cell.length_c   1.000
_cell.angle_alpha   90.00
_cell.angle_beta   90.00
_cell.angle_gamma   90.00
#
_symmetry.space_group_name_H-M   'P 1'
#
loop_
_entity.id
_entity.type
_entity.pdbx_description
1 polymer ?
#
loop_
_entity_poly.entity_id
_entity_poly.type
_entity_poly.pdbx_seq_one_letter_code
_entity_poly.pdbx_strand_id
1 'polypeptide(L)'
;MHTKRCTHNNCKCFIVPNYILENLAQNEVEAARITLEKSLKVRKRRILKEYDIDGVVALTDVGTGTRGESSRHVYDCKGRTKLRVNEVRKEGDRSSGDTVVNHAYDYAGIVRDYFKNVFHRNSIDDNGLDIILNVHYGHNFQNAYWDGDEMVFGDGDGIIFTSFSNSLDVIGHELTHGITQFTNGLEYEGQPGALNEHISDVFGIAIKQSYLKETARDADWLIGADIMGPTLKGQALRSMKAPGTAFDNQLMGKDMQPDHMKNYYQGDLDHHGVHINSGIPNKVFYLVSMEIGTDKAALIWYNAIQNLFTTTNFNQFAQIVIKAAQKLVDSREVPKTAAKTVESAFKTVGIPS
;
A
#
# COMPACT_ATOMS: atom_id res chain seq x y z
N MET A 1 24.71 22.87 -0.18
CA MET A 1 23.88 21.95 0.63
C MET A 1 22.43 22.21 0.26
N HIS A 2 21.88 21.43 -0.68
CA HIS A 2 20.51 21.61 -1.14
C HIS A 2 19.55 20.84 -0.23
N THR A 3 18.93 21.56 0.71
CA THR A 3 17.71 21.12 1.38
C THR A 3 16.59 21.12 0.33
N LYS A 4 16.28 19.96 -0.26
CA LYS A 4 15.05 19.79 -1.04
C LYS A 4 13.88 20.03 -0.09
N ARG A 5 13.11 21.10 -0.34
CA ARG A 5 11.77 21.26 0.25
C ARG A 5 10.89 20.14 -0.34
N CYS A 6 10.43 19.22 0.51
CA CYS A 6 9.30 18.36 0.17
C CYS A 6 8.07 19.26 0.01
N THR A 7 7.60 19.42 -1.22
CA THR A 7 6.21 19.79 -1.48
C THR A 7 5.39 18.55 -1.16
N HIS A 8 4.66 18.55 -0.05
CA HIS A 8 3.87 17.43 0.44
C HIS A 8 2.69 17.14 -0.50
N ASN A 9 2.94 16.42 -1.60
CA ASN A 9 1.88 15.73 -2.33
C ASN A 9 1.42 14.56 -1.44
N ASN A 10 0.38 14.80 -0.65
CA ASN A 10 -0.17 13.79 0.26
C ASN A 10 -0.69 12.60 -0.55
N CYS A 11 -0.36 11.38 -0.12
CA CYS A 11 -0.84 10.17 -0.78
C CYS A 11 -2.37 10.05 -0.62
N LYS A 12 -3.06 9.75 -1.73
CA LYS A 12 -4.54 9.72 -1.84
C LYS A 12 -5.06 8.30 -2.06
N CYS A 13 -4.50 7.30 -1.35
CA CYS A 13 -4.89 5.90 -1.56
C CYS A 13 -6.09 5.47 -0.71
N PHE A 14 -6.82 4.49 -1.24
CA PHE A 14 -7.82 3.66 -0.58
C PHE A 14 -7.67 2.23 -1.15
N ILE A 15 -7.43 1.22 -0.32
CA ILE A 15 -7.15 -0.15 -0.79
C ILE A 15 -8.21 -0.73 -1.74
N VAL A 16 -9.50 -0.44 -1.50
CA VAL A 16 -10.59 -0.84 -2.42
C VAL A 16 -10.81 0.26 -3.46
N PRO A 17 -10.52 0.00 -4.75
CA PRO A 17 -10.72 0.98 -5.81
C PRO A 17 -12.19 1.37 -5.97
N ASN A 18 -12.46 2.60 -6.41
CA ASN A 18 -13.83 3.09 -6.57
C ASN A 18 -14.66 2.23 -7.52
N TYR A 19 -14.08 1.70 -8.62
CA TYR A 19 -14.84 0.92 -9.59
C TYR A 19 -15.41 -0.38 -8.98
N ILE A 20 -14.72 -0.99 -8.00
CA ILE A 20 -15.24 -2.15 -7.26
C ILE A 20 -16.41 -1.72 -6.37
N LEU A 21 -16.25 -0.63 -5.63
CA LEU A 21 -17.32 -0.09 -4.77
C LEU A 21 -18.53 0.36 -5.59
N GLU A 22 -18.33 0.91 -6.78
CA GLU A 22 -19.37 1.32 -7.71
C GLU A 22 -20.15 0.10 -8.23
N ASN A 23 -19.46 -0.98 -8.63
CA ASN A 23 -20.12 -2.23 -9.02
C ASN A 23 -20.90 -2.85 -7.85
N LEU A 24 -20.35 -2.84 -6.64
CA LEU A 24 -21.05 -3.32 -5.45
C LEU A 24 -22.31 -2.49 -5.17
N ALA A 25 -22.22 -1.15 -5.28
CA ALA A 25 -23.35 -0.27 -5.09
C ALA A 25 -24.45 -0.46 -6.17
N GLN A 26 -24.05 -0.73 -7.41
CA GLN A 26 -25.00 -1.09 -8.50
C GLN A 26 -25.71 -2.43 -8.25
N ASN A 27 -25.06 -3.35 -7.52
CA ASN A 27 -25.64 -4.61 -7.07
C ASN A 27 -26.25 -4.51 -5.66
N GLU A 28 -26.75 -3.33 -5.29
CA GLU A 28 -27.53 -3.09 -4.07
C GLU A 28 -26.79 -3.34 -2.74
N VAL A 29 -25.45 -3.33 -2.75
CA VAL A 29 -24.64 -3.37 -1.51
C VAL A 29 -24.61 -1.98 -0.89
N GLU A 30 -25.52 -1.72 0.04
CA GLU A 30 -25.70 -0.43 0.71
C GLU A 30 -24.43 0.08 1.41
N ALA A 31 -23.64 -0.83 2.02
CA ALA A 31 -22.37 -0.49 2.64
C ALA A 31 -21.36 0.13 1.65
N ALA A 32 -21.36 -0.32 0.39
CA ALA A 32 -20.49 0.23 -0.66
C ALA A 32 -20.92 1.64 -1.05
N ARG A 33 -22.23 1.88 -1.19
CA ARG A 33 -22.79 3.22 -1.46
C ARG A 33 -22.42 4.23 -0.37
N ILE A 34 -22.57 3.84 0.89
CA ILE A 34 -22.19 4.66 2.05
C ILE A 34 -20.67 4.91 2.04
N THR A 35 -19.88 3.89 1.71
CA THR A 35 -18.42 3.98 1.64
C THR A 35 -18.00 4.98 0.56
N LEU A 36 -18.56 4.92 -0.65
CA LEU A 36 -18.29 5.89 -1.72
C LEU A 36 -18.55 7.33 -1.28
N GLU A 37 -19.71 7.60 -0.68
CA GLU A 37 -20.07 8.94 -0.21
C GLU A 37 -19.09 9.45 0.85
N LYS A 38 -18.73 8.58 1.82
CA LYS A 38 -17.76 8.92 2.87
C LYS A 38 -16.37 9.16 2.29
N SER A 39 -15.90 8.32 1.37
CA SER A 39 -14.60 8.46 0.71
C SER A 39 -14.51 9.75 -0.10
N LEU A 40 -15.59 10.16 -0.78
CA LEU A 40 -15.66 11.47 -1.44
C LEU A 40 -15.50 12.63 -0.45
N LYS A 41 -16.14 12.57 0.72
CA LYS A 41 -15.99 13.60 1.78
C LYS A 41 -14.57 13.62 2.36
N VAL A 42 -13.93 12.47 2.50
CA VAL A 42 -12.52 12.39 2.94
C VAL A 42 -11.61 13.05 1.90
N ARG A 43 -11.73 12.67 0.61
CA ARG A 43 -10.93 13.24 -0.49
C ARG A 43 -11.10 14.75 -0.61
N LYS A 44 -12.34 15.27 -0.51
CA LYS A 44 -12.61 16.72 -0.51
C LYS A 44 -11.95 17.44 0.67
N ARG A 45 -12.05 16.89 1.89
CA ARG A 45 -11.39 17.47 3.07
C ARG A 45 -9.87 17.51 2.94
N ARG A 46 -9.26 16.48 2.34
CA ARG A 46 -7.82 16.44 2.07
C ARG A 46 -7.37 17.54 1.12
N ILE A 47 -8.10 17.73 0.01
CA ILE A 47 -7.82 18.83 -0.95
C ILE A 47 -7.92 20.18 -0.24
N LEU A 48 -8.94 20.40 0.60
CA LEU A 48 -9.08 21.65 1.35
C LEU A 48 -7.96 21.86 2.37
N LYS A 49 -7.51 20.80 3.06
CA LYS A 49 -6.35 20.86 3.95
C LYS A 49 -5.07 21.18 3.17
N GLU A 50 -4.93 20.69 1.94
CA GLU A 50 -3.82 21.01 1.02
C GLU A 50 -3.78 22.51 0.69
N TYR A 51 -4.93 23.14 0.45
CA TYR A 51 -5.03 24.60 0.23
C TYR A 51 -4.77 25.44 1.48
N ASP A 52 -5.08 24.92 2.67
CA ASP A 52 -4.87 25.63 3.94
C ASP A 52 -3.38 25.62 4.37
N ILE A 53 -2.57 24.68 3.85
CA ILE A 53 -1.13 24.57 4.18
C ILE A 53 -0.28 25.71 3.59
N ASP A 54 -0.79 26.46 2.60
CA ASP A 54 -0.16 27.72 2.16
C ASP A 54 -0.35 28.86 3.19
N GLY A 55 -1.25 28.69 4.16
CA GLY A 55 -1.51 29.62 5.24
C GLY A 55 -1.41 28.95 6.61
N VAL A 56 -0.24 29.08 7.26
CA VAL A 56 0.04 28.71 8.67
C VAL A 56 0.68 27.33 8.85
N VAL A 57 2.01 27.37 9.01
CA VAL A 57 2.78 26.35 9.72
C VAL A 57 2.31 26.31 11.17
N ALA A 58 1.63 25.23 11.54
CA ALA A 58 1.43 24.83 12.93
C ALA A 58 1.88 23.38 13.12
N LEU A 59 3.18 23.14 12.89
CA LEU A 59 3.89 21.97 13.41
C LEU A 59 4.48 22.34 14.76
N THR A 60 3.65 22.36 15.81
CA THR A 60 4.13 22.43 17.20
C THR A 60 3.22 21.60 18.10
N ASP A 61 3.46 20.30 18.14
CA ASP A 61 3.75 19.62 19.40
C ASP A 61 4.50 18.31 19.11
N VAL A 62 5.69 18.44 18.53
CA VAL A 62 6.67 17.36 18.58
C VAL A 62 7.33 17.50 19.94
N GLY A 63 6.85 16.72 20.90
CA GLY A 63 7.56 16.50 22.15
C GLY A 63 9.02 16.20 21.82
N THR A 64 9.93 16.81 22.56
CA THR A 64 11.39 16.60 22.47
C THR A 64 11.77 15.20 22.96
N GLY A 65 11.21 14.19 22.32
CA GLY A 65 11.59 12.79 22.48
C GLY A 65 12.97 12.58 21.89
N THR A 66 13.84 11.96 22.67
CA THR A 66 15.01 11.23 22.16
C THR A 66 14.65 10.49 20.87
N ARG A 67 15.51 10.50 19.83
CA ARG A 67 15.41 9.69 18.58
C ARG A 67 14.68 8.37 18.88
N GLY A 68 13.37 8.34 18.61
CA GLY A 68 12.44 7.44 19.28
C GLY A 68 12.18 6.19 18.47
N GLU A 69 11.91 5.07 19.14
CA GLU A 69 11.71 3.75 18.53
C GLU A 69 10.38 3.59 17.74
N SER A 70 9.70 4.69 17.39
CA SER A 70 8.35 4.74 16.79
C SER A 70 7.31 3.98 17.60
N SER A 71 6.48 4.71 18.34
CA SER A 71 5.40 4.14 19.14
C SER A 71 4.16 3.87 18.28
N ARG A 72 3.44 2.78 18.59
CA ARG A 72 2.12 2.52 18.00
C ARG A 72 1.02 3.03 18.91
N HIS A 73 0.01 3.66 18.32
CA HIS A 73 -1.19 4.12 19.00
C HIS A 73 -2.43 3.67 18.23
N VAL A 74 -3.31 2.89 18.87
CA VAL A 74 -4.59 2.47 18.30
C VAL A 74 -5.72 3.25 18.95
N TYR A 75 -6.52 3.88 18.11
CA TYR A 75 -7.72 4.61 18.48
C TYR A 75 -8.96 3.91 17.94
N ASP A 76 -9.99 3.82 18.77
CA ASP A 76 -11.33 3.38 18.40
C ASP A 76 -12.19 4.61 18.02
N CYS A 77 -12.65 4.65 16.76
CA CYS A 77 -13.51 5.72 16.23
C CYS A 77 -14.97 5.59 16.69
N LYS A 78 -15.34 4.50 17.36
CA LYS A 78 -16.68 4.20 17.90
C LYS A 78 -17.78 4.25 16.84
N GLY A 79 -17.48 3.75 15.64
CA GLY A 79 -18.39 3.77 14.48
C GLY A 79 -18.60 5.16 13.87
N ARG A 80 -17.84 6.18 14.30
CA ARG A 80 -17.92 7.56 13.80
C ARG A 80 -16.83 7.81 12.74
N THR A 81 -16.94 8.94 12.05
CA THR A 81 -15.93 9.38 11.05
C THR A 81 -14.94 10.41 11.61
N LYS A 82 -14.94 10.61 12.93
CA LYS A 82 -13.93 11.41 13.63
C LYS A 82 -12.79 10.46 14.01
N LEU A 83 -11.56 10.84 13.68
CA LEU A 83 -10.33 10.11 14.03
C LEU A 83 -9.90 10.42 15.47
N ARG A 84 -9.01 9.59 16.02
CA ARG A 84 -8.44 9.69 17.37
C ARG A 84 -9.47 9.93 18.48
N VAL A 85 -10.59 9.20 18.45
CA VAL A 85 -11.71 9.41 19.40
C VAL A 85 -11.39 8.85 20.78
N ASN A 86 -10.86 7.63 20.86
CA ASN A 86 -10.54 6.98 22.12
C ASN A 86 -9.32 6.10 21.94
N GLU A 87 -8.21 6.41 22.60
CA GLU A 87 -7.03 5.55 22.58
C GLU A 87 -7.33 4.27 23.37
N VAL A 88 -7.19 3.11 22.72
CA VAL A 88 -7.58 1.81 23.28
C VAL A 88 -6.39 0.86 23.44
N ARG A 89 -5.28 1.11 22.76
CA ARG A 89 -4.02 0.36 22.94
C ARG A 89 -2.85 1.22 22.47
N LYS A 90 -1.75 1.26 23.23
CA LYS A 90 -0.51 1.92 22.84
C LYS A 90 0.72 1.03 23.04
N GLU A 91 1.90 1.52 22.64
CA GLU A 91 3.16 0.80 22.77
C GLU A 91 3.36 0.24 24.19
N GLY A 92 3.62 -1.07 24.29
CA GLY A 92 3.85 -1.77 25.57
C GLY A 92 2.58 -2.22 26.31
N ASP A 93 1.39 -1.82 25.87
CA ASP A 93 0.14 -2.30 26.47
C ASP A 93 -0.11 -3.79 26.19
N ARG A 94 -0.85 -4.42 27.10
CA ARG A 94 -1.39 -5.78 26.89
C ARG A 94 -2.42 -5.79 25.76
N SER A 95 -2.70 -6.97 25.22
CA SER A 95 -3.76 -7.16 24.22
C SER A 95 -5.12 -6.70 24.75
N SER A 96 -5.91 -6.08 23.87
CA SER A 96 -7.30 -5.73 24.10
C SER A 96 -8.21 -6.97 24.02
N GLY A 97 -9.42 -6.88 24.56
CA GLY A 97 -10.49 -7.87 24.28
C GLY A 97 -11.06 -7.75 22.87
N ASP A 98 -10.75 -6.67 22.16
CA ASP A 98 -11.15 -6.43 20.78
C ASP A 98 -10.07 -6.94 19.80
N THR A 99 -10.45 -7.88 18.93
CA THR A 99 -9.53 -8.47 17.95
C THR A 99 -9.12 -7.51 16.85
N VAL A 100 -9.98 -6.56 16.45
CA VAL A 100 -9.67 -5.55 15.43
C VAL A 100 -8.57 -4.62 15.93
N VAL A 101 -8.67 -4.20 17.19
CA VAL A 101 -7.62 -3.41 17.87
C VAL A 101 -6.30 -4.18 17.90
N ASN A 102 -6.35 -5.49 18.17
CA ASN A 102 -5.14 -6.30 18.25
C ASN A 102 -4.49 -6.51 16.88
N HIS A 103 -5.25 -6.86 15.85
CA HIS A 103 -4.71 -7.04 14.51
C HIS A 103 -4.07 -5.74 13.99
N ALA A 104 -4.74 -4.59 14.14
CA ALA A 104 -4.18 -3.30 13.74
C ALA A 104 -2.84 -3.03 14.45
N TYR A 105 -2.77 -3.22 15.77
CA TYR A 105 -1.55 -3.01 16.55
C TYR A 105 -0.41 -3.96 16.17
N ASP A 106 -0.72 -5.26 16.08
CA ASP A 106 0.27 -6.32 15.91
C ASP A 106 0.84 -6.28 14.47
N TYR A 107 -0.02 -6.17 13.46
CA TYR A 107 0.41 -6.11 12.05
C TYR A 107 1.14 -4.81 11.69
N ALA A 108 0.73 -3.66 12.23
CA ALA A 108 1.50 -2.43 12.07
C ALA A 108 2.91 -2.54 12.69
N GLY A 109 3.03 -3.25 13.82
CA GLY A 109 4.33 -3.58 14.41
C GLY A 109 5.19 -4.44 13.51
N ILE A 110 4.62 -5.49 12.91
CA ILE A 110 5.33 -6.35 11.96
C ILE A 110 5.83 -5.55 10.75
N VAL A 111 5.02 -4.64 10.20
CA VAL A 111 5.43 -3.75 9.10
C VAL A 111 6.60 -2.86 9.51
N ARG A 112 6.48 -2.13 10.64
CA ARG A 112 7.55 -1.28 11.17
C ARG A 112 8.84 -2.07 11.37
N ASP A 113 8.74 -3.22 12.01
CA ASP A 113 9.89 -4.04 12.37
C ASP A 113 10.53 -4.69 11.13
N TYR A 114 9.75 -5.03 10.09
CA TYR A 114 10.30 -5.49 8.81
C TYR A 114 11.18 -4.41 8.16
N PHE A 115 10.69 -3.18 8.03
CA PHE A 115 11.49 -2.08 7.47
C PHE A 115 12.72 -1.75 8.32
N LYS A 116 12.61 -1.80 9.65
CA LYS A 116 13.73 -1.60 10.57
C LYS A 116 14.79 -2.69 10.45
N ASN A 117 14.38 -3.96 10.45
CA ASN A 117 15.31 -5.08 10.52
C ASN A 117 15.91 -5.42 9.16
N VAL A 118 15.14 -5.31 8.07
CA VAL A 118 15.56 -5.68 6.72
C VAL A 118 16.26 -4.52 6.01
N PHE A 119 15.79 -3.29 6.21
CA PHE A 119 16.28 -2.12 5.47
C PHE A 119 16.90 -1.04 6.34
N HIS A 120 17.00 -1.26 7.65
CA HIS A 120 17.52 -0.29 8.61
C HIS A 120 16.81 1.07 8.58
N ARG A 121 15.52 1.06 8.18
CA ARG A 121 14.68 2.25 8.13
C ARG A 121 13.99 2.48 9.47
N ASN A 122 14.09 3.68 10.03
CA ASN A 122 13.41 3.99 11.29
C ASN A 122 11.98 4.50 11.04
N SER A 123 11.00 3.59 11.01
CA SER A 123 9.58 3.89 10.78
C SER A 123 9.26 4.43 9.37
N ILE A 124 8.06 4.98 9.21
CA ILE A 124 7.47 5.42 7.94
C ILE A 124 8.24 6.57 7.31
N ASP A 125 8.84 7.47 8.11
CA ASP A 125 9.56 8.67 7.66
C ASP A 125 11.10 8.57 7.77
N ASP A 126 11.62 7.41 8.16
CA ASP A 126 13.03 7.16 8.49
C ASP A 126 13.57 7.97 9.69
N ASN A 127 12.69 8.61 10.47
CA ASN A 127 13.04 9.40 11.65
C ASN A 127 12.28 9.00 12.92
N GLY A 128 11.55 7.87 12.88
CA GLY A 128 10.86 7.32 14.03
C GLY A 128 9.45 7.86 14.23
N LEU A 129 8.76 8.30 13.16
CA LEU A 129 7.36 8.72 13.21
C LEU A 129 6.50 7.67 13.93
N ASP A 130 5.68 8.11 14.87
CA ASP A 130 4.72 7.24 15.55
C ASP A 130 3.65 6.74 14.57
N ILE A 131 3.21 5.49 14.76
CA ILE A 131 2.21 4.87 13.89
C ILE A 131 0.85 4.99 14.55
N ILE A 132 0.00 5.83 13.97
CA ILE A 132 -1.35 6.10 14.45
C ILE A 132 -2.35 5.28 13.63
N LEU A 133 -3.16 4.48 14.32
CA LEU A 133 -4.07 3.51 13.75
C LEU A 133 -5.50 3.79 14.23
N ASN A 134 -6.42 4.05 13.32
CA ASN A 134 -7.83 4.35 13.63
C ASN A 134 -8.72 3.19 13.19
N VAL A 135 -9.25 2.43 14.15
CA VAL A 135 -10.17 1.30 13.91
C VAL A 135 -11.63 1.69 14.12
N HIS A 136 -12.55 0.82 13.69
CA HIS A 136 -14.00 1.03 13.77
C HIS A 136 -14.46 2.34 13.12
N TYR A 137 -13.80 2.72 12.01
CA TYR A 137 -14.08 3.96 11.32
C TYR A 137 -15.41 3.86 10.55
N GLY A 138 -16.39 4.65 10.98
CA GLY A 138 -17.72 4.65 10.40
C GLY A 138 -18.46 3.32 10.58
N HIS A 139 -19.76 3.33 10.27
CA HIS A 139 -20.54 2.09 10.19
C HIS A 139 -20.33 1.39 8.84
N ASN A 140 -20.03 0.08 8.90
CA ASN A 140 -19.79 -0.84 7.78
C ASN A 140 -18.95 -0.25 6.63
N PHE A 141 -17.91 0.50 6.98
CA PHE A 141 -17.05 1.13 5.98
C PHE A 141 -16.21 0.06 5.28
N GLN A 142 -16.33 -0.01 3.96
CA GLN A 142 -15.72 -1.04 3.12
C GLN A 142 -14.40 -0.55 2.51
N ASN A 143 -13.53 0.02 3.34
CA ASN A 143 -12.20 0.45 2.90
C ASN A 143 -11.22 0.61 4.07
N ALA A 144 -9.94 0.70 3.71
CA ALA A 144 -8.85 1.20 4.55
C ALA A 144 -8.01 2.19 3.74
N TYR A 145 -7.27 3.05 4.43
CA TYR A 145 -6.40 4.02 3.77
C TYR A 145 -5.34 4.60 4.71
N TRP A 146 -4.20 4.99 4.13
CA TRP A 146 -3.32 6.03 4.65
C TRP A 146 -3.86 7.43 4.30
N ASP A 147 -3.91 8.34 5.28
CA ASP A 147 -4.48 9.67 5.08
C ASP A 147 -3.47 10.80 4.81
N GLY A 148 -2.18 10.47 4.86
CA GLY A 148 -1.06 11.41 4.82
C GLY A 148 -0.30 11.48 6.15
N ASP A 149 -0.95 11.09 7.25
CA ASP A 149 -0.41 11.12 8.61
C ASP A 149 -0.78 9.87 9.44
N GLU A 150 -1.96 9.30 9.21
CA GLU A 150 -2.54 8.22 10.01
C GLU A 150 -3.19 7.14 9.14
N MET A 151 -3.29 5.95 9.71
CA MET A 151 -4.02 4.82 9.14
C MET A 151 -5.48 4.81 9.60
N VAL A 152 -6.39 4.44 8.70
CA VAL A 152 -7.82 4.30 8.99
C VAL A 152 -8.36 2.98 8.45
N PHE A 153 -9.08 2.24 9.29
CA PHE A 153 -9.64 0.93 8.98
C PHE A 153 -11.17 0.92 9.18
N GLY A 154 -11.88 0.55 8.12
CA GLY A 154 -13.26 0.14 8.21
C GLY A 154 -13.40 -1.32 8.67
N ASP A 155 -14.56 -1.64 9.23
CA ASP A 155 -14.87 -3.00 9.68
C ASP A 155 -15.46 -3.90 8.58
N GLY A 156 -15.76 -3.33 7.40
CA GLY A 156 -16.58 -4.02 6.41
C GLY A 156 -18.00 -4.27 6.90
N ASP A 157 -18.79 -5.01 6.14
CA ASP A 157 -20.17 -5.40 6.50
C ASP A 157 -20.25 -6.82 7.06
N GLY A 158 -19.13 -7.53 7.16
CA GLY A 158 -19.03 -8.92 7.58
C GLY A 158 -19.54 -9.94 6.54
N ILE A 159 -20.01 -9.47 5.37
CA ILE A 159 -20.64 -10.30 4.33
C ILE A 159 -19.79 -10.26 3.05
N ILE A 160 -19.57 -9.05 2.52
CA ILE A 160 -18.75 -8.78 1.35
C ILE A 160 -17.30 -8.59 1.78
N PHE A 161 -17.07 -7.75 2.80
CA PHE A 161 -15.76 -7.53 3.39
C PHE A 161 -15.81 -7.73 4.90
N THR A 162 -14.74 -8.30 5.46
CA THR A 162 -14.49 -8.31 6.91
C THR A 162 -13.65 -7.08 7.31
N SER A 163 -13.24 -6.98 8.57
CA SER A 163 -12.42 -5.86 9.03
C SER A 163 -11.13 -5.77 8.23
N PHE A 164 -10.82 -4.56 7.74
CA PHE A 164 -9.62 -4.33 6.95
C PHE A 164 -8.33 -4.42 7.78
N SER A 165 -8.46 -4.41 9.11
CA SER A 165 -7.34 -4.70 10.02
C SER A 165 -6.89 -6.17 9.98
N ASN A 166 -7.72 -7.07 9.45
CA ASN A 166 -7.44 -8.52 9.44
C ASN A 166 -6.35 -8.94 8.45
N SER A 167 -5.90 -8.04 7.58
CA SER A 167 -5.00 -8.34 6.46
C SER A 167 -3.67 -7.63 6.64
N LEU A 168 -2.62 -8.42 6.84
CA LEU A 168 -1.25 -7.91 7.01
C LEU A 168 -0.73 -7.24 5.73
N ASP A 169 -1.03 -7.80 4.57
CA ASP A 169 -0.67 -7.23 3.27
C ASP A 169 -1.41 -5.91 2.99
N VAL A 170 -2.67 -5.75 3.40
CA VAL A 170 -3.38 -4.47 3.31
C VAL A 170 -2.78 -3.42 4.25
N ILE A 171 -2.45 -3.79 5.50
CA ILE A 171 -1.78 -2.85 6.42
C ILE A 171 -0.38 -2.49 5.89
N GLY A 172 0.37 -3.46 5.38
CA GLY A 172 1.67 -3.26 4.77
C GLY A 172 1.60 -2.36 3.54
N HIS A 173 0.60 -2.55 2.67
CA HIS A 173 0.33 -1.71 1.51
C HIS A 173 0.10 -0.26 1.94
N GLU A 174 -0.81 -0.03 2.89
CA GLU A 174 -1.18 1.33 3.28
C GLU A 174 -0.06 2.08 4.01
N LEU A 175 0.68 1.41 4.90
CA LEU A 175 1.86 2.02 5.53
C LEU A 175 2.99 2.28 4.52
N THR A 176 3.08 1.48 3.47
CA THR A 176 4.05 1.70 2.39
C THR A 176 3.74 2.94 1.57
N HIS A 177 2.47 3.37 1.45
CA HIS A 177 2.17 4.69 0.89
C HIS A 177 2.84 5.83 1.67
N GLY A 178 2.85 5.74 3.01
CA GLY A 178 3.60 6.67 3.85
C GLY A 178 5.10 6.64 3.53
N ILE A 179 5.69 5.45 3.35
CA ILE A 179 7.11 5.31 2.98
C ILE A 179 7.38 5.96 1.62
N THR A 180 6.52 5.73 0.63
CA THR A 180 6.61 6.37 -0.69
C THR A 180 6.53 7.89 -0.56
N GLN A 181 5.59 8.41 0.23
CA GLN A 181 5.44 9.84 0.52
C GLN A 181 6.71 10.46 1.10
N PHE A 182 7.35 9.81 2.09
CA PHE A 182 8.57 10.32 2.74
C PHE A 182 9.88 9.97 2.02
N THR A 183 9.81 9.27 0.88
CA THR A 183 11.02 8.85 0.13
C THR A 183 11.12 9.53 -1.23
N ASN A 184 10.10 9.37 -2.08
CA ASN A 184 10.14 9.85 -3.48
C ASN A 184 8.92 10.67 -3.89
N GLY A 185 7.80 10.57 -3.17
CA GLY A 185 6.60 11.37 -3.42
C GLY A 185 5.99 11.18 -4.80
N LEU A 186 5.96 9.95 -5.32
CA LEU A 186 5.30 9.63 -6.59
C LEU A 186 3.90 10.23 -6.67
N GLU A 187 3.64 10.98 -7.73
CA GLU A 187 2.33 11.54 -8.04
C GLU A 187 1.30 10.42 -8.12
N TYR A 188 0.10 10.65 -7.60
CA TYR A 188 -0.95 9.64 -7.53
C TYR A 188 -1.86 9.69 -8.77
N GLU A 189 -1.24 9.62 -9.95
CA GLU A 189 -1.91 9.75 -11.24
C GLU A 189 -1.13 8.99 -12.33
N GLY A 190 -1.83 8.34 -13.26
CA GLY A 190 -1.22 7.66 -14.41
C GLY A 190 -0.14 6.64 -14.02
N GLN A 191 0.98 6.62 -14.74
CA GLN A 191 2.08 5.69 -14.46
C GLN A 191 2.78 5.94 -13.11
N PRO A 192 3.10 7.18 -12.70
CA PRO A 192 3.61 7.44 -11.35
C PRO A 192 2.68 6.90 -10.25
N GLY A 193 1.36 7.07 -10.40
CA GLY A 193 0.38 6.58 -9.45
C GLY A 193 0.29 5.05 -9.47
N ALA A 194 0.36 4.44 -10.64
CA ALA A 194 0.43 2.99 -10.77
C ALA A 194 1.73 2.40 -10.17
N LEU A 195 2.85 3.13 -10.21
CA LEU A 195 4.07 2.77 -9.47
C LEU A 195 3.90 2.94 -7.96
N ASN A 196 3.18 3.96 -7.52
CA ASN A 196 2.86 4.17 -6.09
C ASN A 196 2.08 2.96 -5.54
N GLU A 197 1.00 2.56 -6.22
CA GLU A 197 0.23 1.34 -5.92
C GLU A 197 1.07 0.06 -5.98
N HIS A 198 1.88 -0.08 -7.03
CA HIS A 198 2.78 -1.22 -7.21
C HIS A 198 3.76 -1.37 -6.04
N ILE A 199 4.39 -0.28 -5.62
CA ILE A 199 5.37 -0.30 -4.52
C ILE A 199 4.68 -0.74 -3.22
N SER A 200 3.45 -0.25 -2.98
CA SER A 200 2.64 -0.67 -1.83
C SER A 200 2.29 -2.16 -1.88
N ASP A 201 1.87 -2.70 -3.02
CA ASP A 201 1.64 -4.14 -3.20
C ASP A 201 2.92 -4.98 -2.98
N VAL A 202 4.07 -4.53 -3.52
CA VAL A 202 5.37 -5.19 -3.37
C VAL A 202 5.77 -5.38 -1.91
N PHE A 203 5.69 -4.31 -1.12
CA PHE A 203 6.09 -4.41 0.28
C PHE A 203 5.00 -5.07 1.13
N GLY A 204 3.72 -4.88 0.82
CA GLY A 204 2.62 -5.62 1.44
C GLY A 204 2.82 -7.14 1.32
N ILE A 205 3.05 -7.65 0.10
CA ILE A 205 3.24 -9.09 -0.11
C ILE A 205 4.58 -9.59 0.45
N ALA A 206 5.67 -8.82 0.35
CA ALA A 206 6.97 -9.23 0.88
C ALA A 206 6.94 -9.36 2.41
N ILE A 207 6.25 -8.44 3.10
CA ILE A 207 6.05 -8.48 4.54
C ILE A 207 5.20 -9.70 4.93
N LYS A 208 4.08 -9.94 4.22
CA LYS A 208 3.24 -11.12 4.46
C LYS A 208 4.05 -12.42 4.33
N GLN A 209 4.80 -12.57 3.24
CA GLN A 209 5.64 -13.75 3.00
C GLN A 209 6.72 -13.92 4.07
N SER A 210 7.39 -12.83 4.47
CA SER A 210 8.40 -12.87 5.53
C SER A 210 7.81 -13.30 6.88
N TYR A 211 6.64 -12.76 7.23
CA TYR A 211 5.93 -13.09 8.47
C TYR A 211 5.47 -14.56 8.50
N LEU A 212 4.91 -15.05 7.40
CA LEU A 212 4.44 -16.43 7.25
C LEU A 212 5.59 -17.43 6.97
N LYS A 213 6.81 -16.94 6.75
CA LYS A 213 8.00 -17.71 6.35
C LYS A 213 7.78 -18.50 5.05
N GLU A 214 7.07 -17.89 4.12
CA GLU A 214 6.81 -18.44 2.80
C GLU A 214 7.94 -18.12 1.83
N THR A 215 8.25 -19.07 0.93
CA THR A 215 9.08 -18.77 -0.22
C THR A 215 8.23 -18.13 -1.32
N ALA A 216 8.87 -17.50 -2.31
CA ALA A 216 8.20 -16.99 -3.51
C ALA A 216 7.33 -18.05 -4.21
N ARG A 217 7.66 -19.34 -4.09
CA ARG A 217 6.92 -20.44 -4.73
C ARG A 217 5.68 -20.88 -3.95
N ASP A 218 5.69 -20.70 -2.63
CA ASP A 218 4.61 -21.14 -1.74
C ASP A 218 3.54 -20.06 -1.56
N ALA A 219 3.93 -18.79 -1.70
CA ALA A 219 3.06 -17.64 -1.50
C ALA A 219 1.89 -17.58 -2.50
N ASP A 220 0.76 -17.04 -2.04
CA ASP A 220 -0.46 -16.86 -2.85
C ASP A 220 -0.32 -15.79 -3.94
N TRP A 221 0.50 -14.76 -3.70
CA TRP A 221 0.63 -13.55 -4.51
C TRP A 221 -0.66 -12.75 -4.69
N LEU A 222 -1.56 -12.85 -3.71
CA LEU A 222 -2.84 -12.16 -3.68
C LEU A 222 -2.78 -10.96 -2.74
N ILE A 223 -3.40 -9.86 -3.15
CA ILE A 223 -3.55 -8.66 -2.30
C ILE A 223 -5.01 -8.58 -1.82
N GLY A 224 -5.20 -8.47 -0.51
CA GLY A 224 -6.51 -8.32 0.10
C GLY A 224 -7.38 -9.58 0.03
N ALA A 225 -6.78 -10.77 0.05
CA ALA A 225 -7.55 -12.01 0.17
C ALA A 225 -8.19 -12.14 1.57
N ASP A 226 -7.46 -11.71 2.62
CA ASP A 226 -7.86 -11.89 4.02
C ASP A 226 -8.96 -10.92 4.49
N ILE A 227 -9.28 -9.90 3.68
CA ILE A 227 -10.41 -8.99 3.93
C ILE A 227 -11.71 -9.48 3.29
N MET A 228 -11.68 -10.53 2.46
CA MET A 228 -12.88 -11.01 1.77
C MET A 228 -13.84 -11.69 2.74
N GLY A 229 -15.10 -11.23 2.74
CA GLY A 229 -16.18 -11.83 3.51
C GLY A 229 -16.64 -13.18 2.94
N PRO A 230 -17.53 -13.88 3.65
CA PRO A 230 -17.98 -15.22 3.25
C PRO A 230 -18.53 -15.31 1.82
N THR A 231 -19.16 -14.25 1.32
CA THR A 231 -19.73 -14.19 -0.04
C THR A 231 -18.66 -14.16 -1.13
N LEU A 232 -17.48 -13.63 -0.82
CA LEU A 232 -16.35 -13.48 -1.75
C LEU A 232 -15.17 -14.41 -1.38
N LYS A 233 -15.45 -15.50 -0.66
CA LYS A 233 -14.41 -16.42 -0.20
C LYS A 233 -13.56 -16.94 -1.36
N GLY A 234 -12.24 -16.83 -1.22
CA GLY A 234 -11.27 -17.25 -2.23
C GLY A 234 -11.02 -16.24 -3.35
N GLN A 235 -11.67 -15.08 -3.31
CA GLN A 235 -11.34 -13.94 -4.17
C GLN A 235 -10.24 -13.08 -3.51
N ALA A 236 -9.71 -12.13 -4.26
CA ALA A 236 -8.79 -11.10 -3.77
C ALA A 236 -9.06 -9.78 -4.51
N LEU A 237 -8.46 -8.68 -4.05
CA LEU A 237 -8.56 -7.41 -4.78
C LEU A 237 -7.66 -7.41 -6.02
N ARG A 238 -6.47 -8.01 -5.91
CA ARG A 238 -5.48 -8.07 -6.99
C ARG A 238 -4.67 -9.36 -6.91
N SER A 239 -4.07 -9.74 -8.04
CA SER A 239 -3.17 -10.88 -8.17
C SER A 239 -1.87 -10.38 -8.80
N MET A 240 -0.77 -10.39 -8.04
CA MET A 240 0.53 -10.01 -8.58
C MET A 240 1.09 -11.08 -9.52
N LYS A 241 0.69 -12.35 -9.31
CA LYS A 241 1.08 -13.47 -10.16
C LYS A 241 0.35 -13.47 -11.50
N ALA A 242 -0.92 -13.11 -11.53
CA ALA A 242 -1.75 -13.09 -12.72
C ALA A 242 -2.73 -11.91 -12.65
N PRO A 243 -2.27 -10.69 -12.95
CA PRO A 243 -3.16 -9.52 -12.98
C PRO A 243 -4.34 -9.75 -13.93
N GLY A 244 -5.54 -9.33 -13.53
CA GLY A 244 -6.76 -9.54 -14.30
C GLY A 244 -7.52 -10.83 -13.95
N THR A 245 -7.06 -11.58 -12.95
CA THR A 245 -7.66 -12.86 -12.54
C THR A 245 -8.05 -12.93 -11.05
N ALA A 246 -7.93 -11.83 -10.29
CA ALA A 246 -8.20 -11.86 -8.85
C ALA A 246 -9.70 -12.06 -8.54
N PHE A 247 -10.56 -11.57 -9.45
CA PHE A 247 -12.00 -11.75 -9.37
C PHE A 247 -12.69 -11.62 -10.74
N ASP A 248 -13.77 -12.37 -10.92
CA ASP A 248 -14.72 -12.25 -12.02
C ASP A 248 -16.09 -12.74 -11.52
N ASN A 249 -16.91 -11.81 -10.99
CA ASN A 249 -18.20 -12.13 -10.40
C ASN A 249 -19.16 -10.94 -10.48
N GLN A 250 -20.46 -11.21 -10.27
CA GLN A 250 -21.50 -10.20 -10.42
C GLN A 250 -21.33 -9.01 -9.45
N LEU A 251 -20.82 -9.24 -8.23
CA LEU A 251 -20.76 -8.22 -7.18
C LEU A 251 -19.61 -7.24 -7.38
N MET A 252 -18.40 -7.74 -7.59
CA MET A 252 -17.20 -6.90 -7.78
C MET A 252 -17.01 -6.48 -9.25
N GLY A 253 -17.65 -7.18 -10.18
CA GLY A 253 -17.35 -7.10 -11.61
C GLY A 253 -16.17 -7.99 -11.98
N LYS A 254 -15.33 -7.52 -12.90
CA LYS A 254 -14.14 -8.22 -13.37
C LYS A 254 -12.87 -7.44 -13.04
N ASP A 255 -11.83 -8.16 -12.62
CA ASP A 255 -10.50 -7.59 -12.43
C ASP A 255 -9.99 -6.98 -13.75
N MET A 256 -9.76 -5.67 -13.72
CA MET A 256 -9.39 -4.87 -14.89
C MET A 256 -7.88 -4.80 -15.12
N GLN A 257 -7.05 -5.36 -14.23
CA GLN A 257 -5.60 -5.16 -14.31
C GLN A 257 -4.98 -5.83 -15.54
N PRO A 258 -4.27 -5.09 -16.42
CA PRO A 258 -3.42 -5.69 -17.42
C PRO A 258 -2.15 -6.28 -16.81
N ASP A 259 -1.64 -7.36 -17.40
CA ASP A 259 -0.35 -7.96 -17.08
C ASP A 259 0.77 -7.55 -18.07
N HIS A 260 0.44 -6.74 -19.08
CA HIS A 260 1.34 -6.37 -20.16
C HIS A 260 1.00 -4.99 -20.76
N MET A 261 2.01 -4.20 -21.13
CA MET A 261 1.88 -2.83 -21.67
C MET A 261 1.00 -2.69 -22.91
N LYS A 262 0.92 -3.74 -23.74
CA LYS A 262 0.00 -3.81 -24.89
C LYS A 262 -1.47 -3.57 -24.52
N ASN A 263 -1.85 -3.89 -23.27
CA ASN A 263 -3.20 -3.77 -22.74
C ASN A 263 -3.30 -2.61 -21.72
N TYR A 264 -2.34 -1.68 -21.72
CA TYR A 264 -2.32 -0.53 -20.81
C TYR A 264 -3.64 0.24 -20.88
N TYR A 265 -4.24 0.50 -19.72
CA TYR A 265 -5.48 1.26 -19.63
C TYR A 265 -5.22 2.76 -19.81
N GLN A 266 -5.86 3.36 -20.82
CA GLN A 266 -5.67 4.77 -21.22
C GLN A 266 -6.85 5.69 -20.86
N GLY A 267 -7.85 5.20 -20.13
CA GLY A 267 -9.03 6.00 -19.77
C GLY A 267 -8.82 6.87 -18.53
N ASP A 268 -9.88 7.59 -18.14
CA ASP A 268 -9.84 8.57 -17.03
C ASP A 268 -10.27 8.00 -15.67
N LEU A 269 -10.75 6.75 -15.64
CA LEU A 269 -11.13 6.12 -14.37
C LEU A 269 -9.91 5.99 -13.47
N ASP A 270 -10.15 6.05 -12.16
CA ASP A 270 -9.15 5.67 -11.17
C ASP A 270 -7.82 6.46 -11.29
N HIS A 271 -7.92 7.79 -11.46
CA HIS A 271 -6.76 8.69 -11.67
C HIS A 271 -5.88 8.25 -12.84
N HIS A 272 -6.49 7.95 -13.98
CA HIS A 272 -5.83 7.37 -15.15
C HIS A 272 -5.25 5.97 -14.90
N GLY A 273 -5.98 5.17 -14.12
CA GLY A 273 -5.75 3.74 -13.91
C GLY A 273 -4.61 3.40 -12.96
N VAL A 274 -4.51 4.04 -11.80
CA VAL A 274 -3.43 3.77 -10.84
C VAL A 274 -3.52 2.35 -10.25
N HIS A 275 -4.69 1.89 -9.81
CA HIS A 275 -4.88 0.52 -9.33
C HIS A 275 -5.00 -0.48 -10.49
N ILE A 276 -5.41 0.00 -11.67
CA ILE A 276 -5.55 -0.84 -12.87
C ILE A 276 -4.17 -1.20 -13.42
N ASN A 277 -3.39 -0.21 -13.80
CA ASN A 277 -2.11 -0.39 -14.48
C ASN A 277 -0.97 -0.87 -13.56
N SER A 278 -1.15 -0.89 -12.22
CA SER A 278 -0.18 -1.43 -11.28
C SER A 278 0.06 -2.94 -11.45
N GLY A 279 -0.87 -3.66 -12.08
CA GLY A 279 -0.72 -5.08 -12.46
C GLY A 279 0.53 -5.35 -13.31
N ILE A 280 0.89 -4.44 -14.21
CA ILE A 280 2.03 -4.58 -15.12
C ILE A 280 3.35 -4.69 -14.34
N PRO A 281 3.75 -3.71 -13.51
CA PRO A 281 4.94 -3.84 -12.68
C PRO A 281 4.77 -4.86 -11.53
N ASN A 282 3.56 -5.13 -11.02
CA ASN A 282 3.33 -6.21 -10.05
C ASN A 282 3.79 -7.57 -10.62
N LYS A 283 3.45 -7.85 -11.88
CA LYS A 283 3.88 -9.06 -12.58
C LYS A 283 5.40 -9.14 -12.72
N VAL A 284 6.09 -8.01 -12.92
CA VAL A 284 7.56 -7.97 -12.94
C VAL A 284 8.14 -8.41 -11.61
N PHE A 285 7.65 -7.86 -10.49
CA PHE A 285 8.14 -8.22 -9.16
C PHE A 285 7.91 -9.71 -8.85
N TYR A 286 6.75 -10.26 -9.21
CA TYR A 286 6.49 -11.70 -9.13
C TYR A 286 7.53 -12.50 -9.92
N LEU A 287 7.75 -12.18 -11.20
CA LEU A 287 8.69 -12.90 -12.07
C LEU A 287 10.11 -12.88 -11.52
N VAL A 288 10.57 -11.72 -11.02
CA VAL A 288 11.89 -11.61 -10.40
C VAL A 288 11.98 -12.44 -9.11
N SER A 289 10.97 -12.34 -8.25
CA SER A 289 10.93 -13.09 -6.98
C SER A 289 10.94 -14.60 -7.18
N MET A 290 10.30 -15.11 -8.24
CA MET A 290 10.32 -16.54 -8.58
C MET A 290 11.73 -17.07 -8.93
N GLU A 291 12.61 -16.19 -9.42
CA GLU A 291 13.96 -16.55 -9.85
C GLU A 291 15.01 -16.33 -8.77
N ILE A 292 14.91 -15.23 -8.00
CA ILE A 292 15.95 -14.86 -7.01
C ILE A 292 15.48 -14.85 -5.56
N GLY A 293 14.20 -15.14 -5.31
CA GLY A 293 13.56 -15.06 -3.99
C GLY A 293 13.05 -13.65 -3.66
N THR A 294 11.94 -13.59 -2.93
CA THR A 294 11.24 -12.34 -2.58
C THR A 294 12.13 -11.39 -1.77
N ASP A 295 12.90 -11.87 -0.80
CA ASP A 295 13.77 -11.01 0.02
C ASP A 295 14.81 -10.25 -0.84
N LYS A 296 15.41 -10.94 -1.81
CA LYS A 296 16.40 -10.34 -2.71
C LYS A 296 15.75 -9.39 -3.71
N ALA A 297 14.57 -9.73 -4.21
CA ALA A 297 13.78 -8.82 -5.05
C ALA A 297 13.38 -7.55 -4.26
N ALA A 298 12.87 -7.70 -3.03
CA ALA A 298 12.48 -6.58 -2.18
C ALA A 298 13.67 -5.66 -1.85
N LEU A 299 14.88 -6.21 -1.65
CA LEU A 299 16.11 -5.41 -1.48
C LEU A 299 16.45 -4.57 -2.71
N ILE A 300 16.29 -5.12 -3.92
CA ILE A 300 16.48 -4.38 -5.17
C ILE A 300 15.46 -3.25 -5.27
N TRP A 301 14.18 -3.54 -5.03
CA TRP A 301 13.11 -2.54 -5.07
C TRP A 301 13.33 -1.45 -4.03
N TYR A 302 13.70 -1.80 -2.79
CA TYR A 302 13.97 -0.83 -1.75
C TYR A 302 15.12 0.12 -2.12
N ASN A 303 16.19 -0.38 -2.75
CA ASN A 303 17.27 0.46 -3.27
C ASN A 303 16.82 1.33 -4.46
N ALA A 304 15.93 0.82 -5.30
CA ALA A 304 15.41 1.54 -6.46
C ALA A 304 14.52 2.72 -6.04
N ILE A 305 13.60 2.54 -5.07
CA ILE A 305 12.64 3.57 -4.66
C ILE A 305 13.30 4.84 -4.10
N GLN A 306 14.54 4.75 -3.60
CA GLN A 306 15.33 5.89 -3.13
C GLN A 306 15.74 6.86 -4.25
N ASN A 307 15.64 6.42 -5.51
CA ASN A 307 16.16 7.13 -6.69
C ASN A 307 15.06 7.53 -7.68
N LEU A 308 13.78 7.35 -7.31
CA LEU A 308 12.65 7.75 -8.14
C LEU A 308 12.39 9.26 -8.04
N PHE A 309 11.91 9.82 -9.14
CA PHE A 309 11.32 11.16 -9.19
C PHE A 309 9.80 11.08 -9.03
N THR A 310 9.17 12.17 -8.59
CA THR A 310 7.71 12.25 -8.42
C THR A 310 6.92 11.87 -9.68
N THR A 311 7.47 12.15 -10.87
CA THR A 311 6.87 11.91 -12.19
C THR A 311 7.40 10.66 -12.89
N THR A 312 8.05 9.74 -12.16
CA THR A 312 8.68 8.56 -12.77
C THR A 312 7.67 7.71 -13.52
N ASN A 313 7.96 7.42 -14.78
CA ASN A 313 7.16 6.52 -15.62
C ASN A 313 7.74 5.08 -15.62
N PHE A 314 7.04 4.13 -16.24
CA PHE A 314 7.43 2.71 -16.20
C PHE A 314 8.80 2.42 -16.84
N ASN A 315 9.16 3.11 -17.94
CA ASN A 315 10.47 2.91 -18.57
C ASN A 315 11.61 3.42 -17.68
N GLN A 316 11.42 4.60 -17.08
CA GLN A 316 12.39 5.16 -16.12
C GLN A 316 12.50 4.26 -14.88
N PHE A 317 11.38 3.73 -14.39
CA PHE A 317 11.37 2.78 -13.28
C PHE A 317 12.18 1.53 -13.61
N ALA A 318 11.98 0.92 -14.78
CA ALA A 318 12.74 -0.25 -15.22
C ALA A 318 14.27 0.02 -15.20
N GLN A 319 14.69 1.15 -15.75
CA GLN A 319 16.11 1.56 -15.75
C GLN A 319 16.67 1.73 -14.33
N ILE A 320 15.90 2.34 -13.43
CA ILE A 320 16.31 2.56 -12.04
C ILE A 320 16.41 1.25 -11.27
N VAL A 321 15.45 0.33 -11.44
CA VAL A 321 15.46 -0.99 -10.80
C VAL A 321 16.63 -1.85 -11.31
N ILE A 322 16.90 -1.85 -12.63
CA ILE A 322 18.04 -2.58 -13.20
C ILE A 322 19.37 -2.03 -12.68
N LYS A 323 19.49 -0.70 -12.59
CA LYS A 323 20.69 -0.06 -12.02
C LYS A 323 20.87 -0.40 -10.54
N ALA A 324 19.79 -0.43 -9.76
CA ALA A 324 19.82 -0.86 -8.36
C ALA A 324 20.25 -2.34 -8.25
N ALA A 325 19.72 -3.21 -9.10
CA ALA A 325 20.11 -4.62 -9.16
C ALA A 325 21.59 -4.78 -9.50
N GLN A 326 22.11 -4.03 -10.49
CA GLN A 326 23.52 -4.09 -10.86
C GLN A 326 24.44 -3.67 -9.70
N LYS A 327 24.10 -2.58 -9.00
CA LYS A 327 24.85 -2.13 -7.82
C LYS A 327 24.93 -3.22 -6.75
N LEU A 328 23.82 -3.91 -6.49
CA LEU A 328 23.74 -5.00 -5.51
C LEU A 328 24.45 -6.28 -5.98
N VAL A 329 24.54 -6.50 -7.30
CA VAL A 329 25.37 -7.57 -7.87
C VAL A 329 26.85 -7.29 -7.62
N ASP A 330 27.28 -6.04 -7.85
CA ASP A 330 28.67 -5.62 -7.69
C ASP A 330 29.11 -5.73 -6.21
N SER A 331 28.23 -5.40 -5.27
CA SER A 331 28.44 -5.59 -3.82
C SER A 331 28.22 -7.03 -3.33
N ARG A 332 27.78 -7.95 -4.20
CA ARG A 332 27.48 -9.36 -3.91
C ARG A 332 26.34 -9.58 -2.91
N GLU A 333 25.42 -8.63 -2.82
CA GLU A 333 24.24 -8.72 -1.95
C GLU A 333 23.09 -9.52 -2.60
N VAL A 334 23.08 -9.60 -3.93
CA VAL A 334 22.13 -10.40 -4.73
C VAL A 334 22.87 -11.30 -5.72
N PRO A 335 22.23 -12.35 -6.27
CA PRO A 335 22.86 -13.24 -7.26
C PRO A 335 23.33 -12.49 -8.52
N LYS A 336 24.44 -12.94 -9.14
CA LYS A 336 25.01 -12.32 -10.35
C LYS A 336 24.03 -12.23 -11.54
N THR A 337 22.98 -13.04 -11.54
CA THR A 337 21.93 -13.06 -12.56
C THR A 337 20.87 -11.98 -12.34
N ALA A 338 20.79 -11.35 -11.16
CA ALA A 338 19.68 -10.50 -10.75
C ALA A 338 19.39 -9.36 -11.73
N ALA A 339 20.40 -8.60 -12.18
CA ALA A 339 20.20 -7.50 -13.13
C ALA A 339 19.58 -7.99 -14.45
N LYS A 340 20.05 -9.14 -14.98
CA LYS A 340 19.49 -9.77 -16.19
C LYS A 340 18.08 -10.31 -15.97
N THR A 341 17.81 -10.88 -14.80
CA THR A 341 16.48 -11.36 -14.41
C THR A 341 15.48 -10.21 -14.39
N VAL A 342 15.85 -9.08 -13.76
CA VAL A 342 15.02 -7.86 -13.72
C VAL A 342 14.77 -7.34 -15.15
N GLU A 343 15.82 -7.19 -15.95
CA GLU A 343 15.71 -6.75 -17.35
C GLU A 343 14.76 -7.65 -18.16
N SER A 344 14.92 -8.98 -18.04
CA SER A 344 14.07 -9.94 -18.72
C SER A 344 12.61 -9.83 -18.28
N ALA A 345 12.35 -9.66 -16.98
CA ALA A 345 10.99 -9.55 -16.46
C ALA A 345 10.26 -8.29 -16.95
N PHE A 346 10.94 -7.15 -17.03
CA PHE A 346 10.38 -5.93 -17.65
C PHE A 346 10.06 -6.13 -19.13
N LYS A 347 10.97 -6.76 -19.89
CA LYS A 347 10.72 -7.11 -21.29
C LYS A 347 9.51 -8.05 -21.45
N THR A 348 9.34 -9.02 -20.56
CA THR A 348 8.19 -9.95 -20.57
C THR A 348 6.85 -9.24 -20.48
N VAL A 349 6.76 -8.13 -19.74
CA VAL A 349 5.52 -7.33 -19.62
C VAL A 349 5.45 -6.17 -20.62
N GLY A 350 6.38 -6.10 -21.58
CA GLY A 350 6.39 -5.11 -22.65
C GLY A 350 6.92 -3.73 -22.25
N ILE A 351 7.69 -3.63 -21.17
CA ILE A 351 8.40 -2.40 -20.79
C ILE A 351 9.83 -2.48 -21.36
N PRO A 352 10.22 -1.61 -22.31
CA PRO A 352 11.59 -1.56 -22.79
C PRO A 352 12.52 -1.09 -21.67
N SER A 353 13.62 -1.83 -21.51
CA SER A 353 14.62 -1.65 -20.45
C SER A 353 15.96 -1.22 -21.00
#